data_AF-A0AB74LVS2-F1
#
_entry.id   AF-A0AB74LVS2-F1
#
_cell.length_a   1.000
_cell.length_b   1.000
_cell.length_c   1.000
_cell.angle_alpha   90.00
_cell.angle_beta   90.00
_cell.angle_gamma   90.00
#
_symmetry.space_group_name_H-M   'P 1'
#
loop_
_entity.id
_entity.type
_entity.pdbx_description
1 polymer ?
#
loop_
_entity_poly.entity_id
_entity_poly.type
_entity_poly.pdbx_seq_one_letter_code
_entity_poly.pdbx_strand_id
1 'polypeptide(L)'
;MIRVIKHILIEPTADRADRIDSIRAAILAAFPDATTDIVPGLLDDDLVVEVRLPLSQLDEWQAVRKRWGDFSAVGHDIERRIA
;
A
#
# COMPACT_ATOMS: atom_id res chain seq x y z
N MET A 1 -11.91 19.59 1.71
CA MET A 1 -12.07 18.18 1.29
C MET A 1 -11.36 17.31 2.33
N ILE A 2 -12.10 16.40 2.97
CA ILE A 2 -11.54 15.55 4.05
C ILE A 2 -10.84 14.35 3.43
N ARG A 3 -9.60 14.09 3.88
CA ARG A 3 -8.82 12.91 3.51
C ARG A 3 -8.58 12.04 4.74
N VAL A 4 -8.52 10.74 4.52
CA VAL A 4 -8.12 9.76 5.53
C VAL A 4 -6.71 9.30 5.25
N ILE A 5 -5.99 8.98 6.32
CA ILE A 5 -4.62 8.45 6.26
C ILE A 5 -4.68 6.96 6.62
N LYS A 6 -3.96 6.15 5.84
CA LYS A 6 -3.78 4.72 6.08
C LYS A 6 -2.29 4.41 6.04
N HIS A 7 -1.83 3.65 7.03
CA HIS A 7 -0.44 3.24 7.15
C HIS A 7 -0.33 1.76 6.81
N ILE A 8 0.62 1.42 5.93
CA ILE A 8 0.99 0.04 5.64
C ILE A 8 2.44 -0.14 6.10
N LEU A 9 2.63 -0.97 7.13
CA LEU A 9 3.94 -1.30 7.66
C LEU A 9 4.71 -2.16 6.66
N ILE A 10 5.99 -1.85 6.49
CA ILE A 10 6.94 -2.59 5.68
C ILE A 10 8.05 -3.09 6.58
N GLU A 11 8.13 -4.41 6.73
CA GLU A 11 9.17 -5.05 7.53
C GLU A 11 10.56 -4.85 6.90
N PRO A 12 11.62 -4.74 7.72
CA PRO A 12 13.00 -4.56 7.27
C PRO A 12 13.57 -5.85 6.66
N THR A 13 13.21 -6.10 5.41
CA THR A 13 13.58 -7.27 4.61
C THR A 13 14.50 -6.88 3.45
N ALA A 14 15.19 -7.87 2.85
CA ALA A 14 16.13 -7.61 1.75
C ALA A 14 15.42 -7.10 0.48
N ASP A 15 14.17 -7.50 0.27
CA ASP A 15 13.27 -7.14 -0.83
C ASP A 15 12.40 -5.90 -0.55
N ARG A 16 12.75 -5.13 0.50
CA ARG A 16 11.95 -3.99 0.97
C ARG A 16 11.62 -2.95 -0.11
N ALA A 17 12.57 -2.64 -0.99
CA ALA A 17 12.37 -1.67 -2.06
C ALA A 17 11.31 -2.14 -3.07
N ASP A 18 11.44 -3.37 -3.57
CA ASP A 18 10.50 -3.98 -4.52
C ASP A 18 9.10 -4.11 -3.92
N ARG A 19 9.03 -4.41 -2.60
CA ARG A 19 7.78 -4.47 -1.86
C ARG A 19 7.09 -3.11 -1.75
N ILE A 20 7.84 -2.04 -1.49
CA ILE A 20 7.32 -0.67 -1.46
C ILE A 20 6.73 -0.29 -2.82
N ASP A 21 7.44 -0.56 -3.90
CA ASP A 21 6.99 -0.22 -5.25
C ASP A 21 5.74 -1.03 -5.64
N SER A 22 5.70 -2.32 -5.31
CA SER A 22 4.53 -3.18 -5.53
C SER A 22 3.30 -2.69 -4.78
N ILE A 23 3.47 -2.26 -3.53
CA ILE A 23 2.38 -1.71 -2.71
C ILE A 23 1.89 -0.39 -3.30
N ARG A 24 2.80 0.52 -3.66
CA ARG A 24 2.45 1.80 -4.29
C ARG A 24 1.69 1.59 -5.60
N ALA A 25 2.17 0.69 -6.46
CA ALA A 25 1.51 0.36 -7.71
C ALA A 25 0.09 -0.18 -7.49
N ALA A 26 -0.09 -1.12 -6.54
CA ALA A 26 -1.39 -1.67 -6.21
C ALA A 26 -2.36 -0.60 -5.67
N ILE A 27 -1.88 0.31 -4.82
CA ILE A 27 -2.68 1.42 -4.29
C ILE A 27 -3.13 2.35 -5.41
N LEU A 28 -2.20 2.82 -6.24
CA LEU A 28 -2.52 3.79 -7.30
C LEU A 28 -3.40 3.18 -8.39
N ALA A 29 -3.29 1.86 -8.63
CA ALA A 29 -4.19 1.15 -9.54
C ALA A 29 -5.62 1.04 -9.00
N ALA A 30 -5.79 0.86 -7.68
CA ALA A 30 -7.10 0.78 -7.04
C ALA A 30 -7.71 2.15 -6.72
N PHE A 31 -6.86 3.13 -6.41
CA PHE A 31 -7.24 4.47 -5.95
C PHE A 31 -6.41 5.54 -6.69
N PRO A 32 -6.80 5.93 -7.93
CA PRO A 32 -6.03 6.87 -8.74
C PRO A 32 -5.85 8.26 -8.11
N ASP A 33 -6.78 8.67 -7.24
CA ASP A 33 -6.72 9.94 -6.51
C ASP A 33 -5.92 9.87 -5.20
N ALA A 34 -5.39 8.70 -4.85
CA ALA A 34 -4.58 8.52 -3.66
C ALA A 34 -3.18 9.10 -3.87
N THR A 35 -2.62 9.69 -2.82
CA THR A 35 -1.19 10.01 -2.77
C THR A 35 -0.50 9.05 -1.81
N THR A 36 0.76 8.72 -2.10
CA THR A 36 1.58 7.84 -1.25
C THR A 36 2.88 8.51 -0.87
N ASP A 37 3.34 8.28 0.36
CA ASP A 37 4.63 8.73 0.86
C ASP A 37 5.31 7.58 1.64
N ILE A 38 6.63 7.64 1.80
CA ILE A 38 7.37 6.72 2.68
C ILE A 38 7.79 7.49 3.92
N VAL A 39 7.28 7.07 5.07
CA VAL A 39 7.60 7.68 6.35
C VAL A 39 8.26 6.66 7.28
N PRO A 40 9.13 7.10 8.22
CA PRO A 40 9.65 6.23 9.26
C PRO A 40 8.52 5.60 10.08
N GLY A 41 8.67 4.33 10.44
CA GLY A 41 7.80 3.62 11.36
C GLY A 41 8.01 4.02 12.83
N LEU A 42 7.27 3.36 13.72
CA LEU A 42 7.39 3.58 15.17
C LEU A 42 8.63 2.90 15.77
N LEU A 43 9.12 1.84 15.15
CA LEU A 43 10.33 1.14 15.55
C LEU A 43 11.48 1.53 14.62
N ASP A 44 12.70 1.37 15.13
CA ASP A 44 13.91 1.54 14.34
C ASP A 44 13.89 0.56 13.14
N ASP A 45 14.33 1.05 11.98
CA ASP A 45 14.36 0.35 10.67
C ASP A 45 13.02 0.04 9.98
N ASP A 46 11.88 0.28 10.62
CA ASP A 46 10.57 0.14 10.00
C ASP A 46 10.31 1.29 9.03
N LEU A 47 9.74 0.95 7.87
CA LEU A 47 9.20 1.92 6.93
C LEU A 47 7.69 1.73 6.82
N VAL A 48 7.00 2.84 6.59
CA VAL A 48 5.55 2.85 6.40
C VAL A 48 5.24 3.51 5.08
N VAL A 49 4.43 2.85 4.26
CA VAL A 49 3.77 3.52 3.15
C VAL A 49 2.54 4.22 3.70
N GLU A 50 2.61 5.55 3.75
CA GLU A 50 1.47 6.40 4.11
C GLU A 50 0.62 6.64 2.87
N VAL A 51 -0.66 6.29 2.95
CA VAL A 51 -1.64 6.48 1.87
C VAL A 51 -2.65 7.52 2.32
N ARG A 52 -2.85 8.54 1.48
CA ARG A 52 -3.87 9.58 1.70
C ARG A 52 -4.92 9.49 0.61
N LEU A 53 -6.16 9.26 1.00
CA LEU A 53 -7.29 9.11 0.08
C LEU A 53 -8.50 9.95 0.53
N PRO A 54 -9.41 10.35 -0.37
CA PRO A 54 -10.66 11.00 0.00
C PRO A 54 -11.49 10.18 0.99
N LEU A 55 -12.16 10.82 1.95
CA LEU A 55 -13.02 10.12 2.91
C LEU A 55 -14.11 9.26 2.24
N SER A 56 -14.60 9.69 1.06
CA SER A 56 -15.59 8.94 0.28
C SER A 56 -15.11 7.57 -0.20
N GLN A 57 -13.80 7.32 -0.23
CA GLN A 57 -13.20 6.05 -0.63
C GLN A 57 -12.86 5.15 0.57
N LEU A 58 -13.24 5.53 1.80
CA LEU A 58 -12.90 4.75 3.00
C LEU A 58 -13.52 3.35 3.00
N ASP A 59 -14.77 3.21 2.57
CA ASP A 59 -15.44 1.90 2.52
C ASP A 59 -14.84 1.00 1.44
N GLU A 60 -14.51 1.59 0.28
CA GLU A 60 -13.82 0.89 -0.81
C GLU A 60 -12.43 0.44 -0.39
N TRP A 61 -11.67 1.28 0.33
CA TRP A 61 -10.41 0.90 0.95
C TRP A 61 -10.55 -0.35 1.81
N GLN A 62 -11.58 -0.43 2.66
CA GLN A 62 -11.79 -1.60 3.52
C GLN A 62 -12.10 -2.86 2.70
N ALA A 63 -12.90 -2.74 1.64
CA ALA A 63 -13.22 -3.86 0.77
C ALA A 63 -11.99 -4.37 0.01
N VAL A 64 -11.18 -3.47 -0.55
CA VAL A 64 -9.96 -3.81 -1.29
C VAL A 64 -8.86 -4.34 -0.37
N ARG A 65 -8.64 -3.73 0.80
CA ARG A 65 -7.64 -4.16 1.79
C ARG A 65 -7.86 -5.60 2.26
N LYS A 66 -9.12 -6.06 2.33
CA LYS A 66 -9.45 -7.47 2.65
C LYS A 66 -8.98 -8.44 1.56
N ARG A 67 -8.97 -8.02 0.29
CA ARG A 67 -8.49 -8.83 -0.84
C ARG A 67 -6.96 -8.89 -0.91
N TRP A 68 -6.28 -7.83 -0.51
CA TRP A 68 -4.81 -7.78 -0.55
C TRP A 68 -4.12 -8.66 0.50
N GLY A 69 -4.82 -9.09 1.57
CA GLY A 69 -4.18 -9.84 2.66
C GLY A 69 -3.01 -9.05 3.25
N ASP A 70 -1.88 -9.67 3.56
CA ASP A 70 -0.67 -8.96 4.02
C ASP A 70 0.20 -8.42 2.88
N PHE A 71 -0.42 -8.16 1.72
CA PHE A 71 0.26 -7.88 0.45
C PHE A 71 1.21 -9.01 -0.02
N SER A 72 1.20 -10.17 0.65
CA SER A 72 1.97 -11.35 0.29
C SER A 72 1.60 -11.92 -1.08
N ALA A 73 0.37 -11.71 -1.52
CA ALA A 73 -0.12 -12.12 -2.85
C ALA A 73 0.15 -11.09 -3.96
N VAL A 74 0.46 -9.83 -3.62
CA VAL A 74 0.58 -8.75 -4.61
C VAL A 74 1.84 -8.89 -5.46
N GLY A 75 2.92 -9.47 -4.91
CA GLY A 75 4.10 -9.85 -5.71
C GLY A 75 3.80 -10.92 -6.75
N HIS A 76 2.88 -11.85 -6.47
CA HIS A 76 2.58 -12.97 -7.36
C HIS A 76 1.53 -12.62 -8.45
N ASP A 77 0.64 -11.67 -8.18
CA ASP A 77 -0.45 -11.28 -9.09
C ASP A 77 0.01 -10.28 -10.17
N ILE A 78 1.09 -9.51 -9.90
CA ILE A 78 1.73 -8.66 -10.90
C ILE A 78 2.51 -9.52 -11.92
N GLU A 79 3.28 -10.52 -11.46
CA GLU A 79 3.99 -11.44 -12.35
C GLU A 79 3.05 -12.19 -13.30
N ARG A 80 1.87 -12.62 -12.81
CA ARG A 80 0.87 -13.31 -13.63
C ARG A 80 0.18 -12.41 -14.67
N ARG A 81 0.15 -11.08 -14.48
CA ARG A 81 -0.46 -10.14 -15.43
C ARG A 81 0.51 -9.65 -16.51
N ILE A 82 1.81 -9.91 -16.36
CA ILE A 82 2.86 -9.54 -17.31
C ILE A 82 3.36 -10.76 -18.11
N ALA A 83 2.94 -11.98 -17.73
CA ALA A 83 3.22 -13.24 -18.42
C ALA A 83 2.16 -13.62 -19.46
#